data_AF-A0AAW4ELX8-F1
#
_entry.id   AF-A0AAW4ELX8-F1
#
_cell.length_a   1.000
_cell.length_b   1.000
_cell.length_c   1.000
_cell.angle_alpha   90.00
_cell.angle_beta   90.00
_cell.angle_gamma   90.00
#
_symmetry.space_group_name_H-M   'P 1'
#
loop_
_entity.id
_entity.type
_entity.pdbx_description
1 polymer ?
#
loop_
_entity_poly.entity_id
_entity_poly.type
_entity_poly.pdbx_seq_one_letter_code
_entity_poly.pdbx_strand_id
1 'polypeptide(L)'
;MSAQTAAAVLRRLDRLAFSQLCAEAARLAVENEELRQQLWLAEHAAQSWQEDAMTLQQDLCEATGGRPGLTVDGCLVVVPSGEAPSEVRA
;
A
#
# COMPACT_ATOMS: atom_id res chain seq x y z
N MET A 1 1.89 46.37 -34.06
CA MET A 1 0.71 45.54 -33.73
C MET A 1 -0.25 46.39 -32.91
N SER A 2 -1.56 46.37 -33.20
CA SER A 2 -2.52 47.13 -32.40
C SER A 2 -2.81 46.42 -31.08
N ALA A 3 -3.18 47.18 -30.04
CA ALA A 3 -3.55 46.63 -28.72
C ALA A 3 -4.69 45.61 -28.82
N GLN A 4 -5.58 45.77 -29.80
CA GLN A 4 -6.70 44.86 -30.06
C GLN A 4 -6.23 43.49 -30.58
N THR A 5 -5.21 43.45 -31.44
CA THR A 5 -4.58 42.20 -31.91
C THR A 5 -3.86 41.50 -30.76
N ALA A 6 -3.12 42.24 -29.93
CA ALA A 6 -2.43 41.67 -28.76
C ALA A 6 -3.41 41.03 -27.77
N ALA A 7 -4.51 41.71 -27.43
CA ALA A 7 -5.54 41.17 -26.54
C ALA A 7 -6.24 39.93 -27.13
N ALA A 8 -6.44 39.87 -28.45
CA ALA A 8 -7.02 38.71 -29.10
C ALA A 8 -6.10 37.48 -29.05
N VAL A 9 -4.79 37.69 -29.22
CA VAL A 9 -3.78 36.62 -29.12
C VAL A 9 -3.73 36.07 -27.70
N LEU A 10 -3.69 36.93 -26.67
CA LEU A 10 -3.67 36.49 -25.28
C LEU A 10 -4.90 35.65 -24.91
N ARG A 11 -6.10 36.10 -25.27
CA ARG A 11 -7.33 35.32 -25.03
C ARG A 11 -7.31 33.94 -25.71
N ARG A 12 -6.67 33.83 -26.87
CA ARG A 12 -6.53 32.55 -27.56
C ARG A 12 -5.54 31.64 -26.83
N LEU A 13 -4.41 32.18 -26.38
CA LEU A 13 -3.43 31.43 -25.59
C LEU A 13 -4.02 30.95 -24.27
N ASP A 14 -4.75 31.82 -23.55
CA ASP A 14 -5.42 31.46 -22.31
C ASP A 14 -6.42 30.32 -22.52
N ARG A 15 -7.22 30.39 -23.60
CA ARG A 15 -8.17 29.33 -23.94
C ARG A 15 -7.46 28.01 -24.24
N LEU A 16 -6.33 28.04 -24.94
CA LEU A 16 -5.54 26.85 -25.24
C LEU A 16 -4.93 26.25 -23.97
N ALA A 17 -4.30 27.07 -23.13
CA ALA A 17 -3.73 26.65 -21.86
C ALA A 17 -4.81 26.04 -20.95
N PHE A 18 -5.98 26.69 -20.85
CA PHE A 18 -7.10 26.16 -20.10
C PHE A 18 -7.56 24.79 -20.64
N SER A 19 -7.70 24.65 -21.96
CA SER A 19 -8.11 23.37 -22.56
C SER A 19 -7.10 22.24 -22.30
N GLN A 20 -5.80 22.56 -22.31
CA GLN A 20 -4.74 21.60 -21.99
C GLN A 20 -4.79 21.19 -20.52
N LEU A 21 -4.94 22.16 -19.61
CA LEU A 21 -5.08 21.87 -18.18
C LEU A 21 -6.30 21.01 -17.88
N CYS A 22 -7.44 21.27 -18.53
CA CYS A 22 -8.62 20.42 -18.38
C CYS A 22 -8.38 19.00 -18.88
N ALA A 23 -7.68 18.83 -20.01
CA ALA A 23 -7.36 17.51 -20.55
C ALA A 23 -6.42 16.73 -19.61
N GLU A 24 -5.38 17.38 -19.08
CA GLU A 24 -4.46 16.75 -18.13
C GLU A 24 -5.14 16.45 -16.79
N ALA A 25 -6.00 17.35 -16.29
CA ALA A 25 -6.76 17.08 -15.07
C ALA A 25 -7.68 15.87 -15.23
N ALA A 26 -8.35 15.73 -16.39
CA ALA A 26 -9.16 14.56 -16.70
C ALA A 26 -8.31 13.28 -16.79
N ARG A 27 -7.15 13.34 -17.46
CA ARG A 27 -6.22 12.20 -17.55
C ARG A 27 -5.74 11.75 -16.16
N LEU A 28 -5.31 12.70 -15.33
CA LEU A 28 -4.85 12.44 -13.96
C LEU A 28 -5.97 11.90 -13.06
N ALA A 29 -7.21 12.34 -13.24
CA ALA A 29 -8.34 11.80 -12.49
C ALA A 29 -8.59 10.33 -12.80
N VAL A 30 -8.50 9.94 -14.08
CA VAL A 30 -8.60 8.53 -14.51
C VAL A 30 -7.45 7.71 -13.93
N GLU A 31 -6.21 8.18 -14.10
CA GLU A 31 -5.02 7.50 -13.57
C GLU A 31 -5.07 7.35 -12.04
N ASN A 32 -5.55 8.37 -11.33
CA ASN A 32 -5.68 8.31 -9.88
C ASN A 32 -6.71 7.27 -9.42
N GLU A 33 -7.82 7.15 -10.14
CA GLU A 33 -8.84 6.14 -9.82
C GLU A 33 -8.34 4.72 -10.10
N GLU A 34 -7.61 4.51 -11.20
CA GLU A 34 -6.94 3.24 -11.48
C GLU A 34 -5.94 2.87 -10.38
N LEU A 35 -5.11 3.83 -9.94
CA LEU A 35 -4.15 3.60 -8.84
C LEU A 35 -4.83 3.30 -7.51
N ARG A 36 -5.95 3.97 -7.20
CA ARG A 36 -6.75 3.66 -6.00
C ARG A 36 -7.32 2.26 -6.04
N GLN A 37 -7.82 1.83 -7.19
CA GLN A 37 -8.33 0.48 -7.37
C GLN A 37 -7.20 -0.56 -7.21
N GLN A 38 -6.03 -0.31 -7.80
CA GLN A 38 -4.87 -1.19 -7.64
C GLN A 38 -4.41 -1.27 -6.18
N LEU A 39 -4.37 -0.14 -5.47
CA LEU A 39 -4.02 -0.09 -4.06
C LEU A 39 -5.01 -0.90 -3.21
N TRP A 40 -6.32 -0.70 -3.43
CA TRP A 40 -7.35 -1.44 -2.72
C TRP A 40 -7.21 -2.96 -2.91
N LEU A 41 -6.93 -3.42 -4.14
CA LEU A 41 -6.70 -4.84 -4.43
C LEU A 41 -5.44 -5.36 -3.71
N ALA A 42 -4.37 -4.58 -3.70
CA ALA A 42 -3.12 -4.96 -3.03
C ALA A 42 -3.29 -5.05 -1.50
N GLU A 43 -3.99 -4.08 -0.90
CA GLU A 43 -4.33 -4.07 0.54
C GLU A 43 -5.21 -5.26 0.91
N HIS A 44 -6.23 -5.55 0.10
CA HIS A 44 -7.10 -6.70 0.32
C HIS A 44 -6.35 -8.03 0.21
N ALA A 45 -5.47 -8.18 -0.78
CA ALA A 45 -4.64 -9.36 -0.92
C ALA A 45 -3.66 -9.52 0.26
N ALA A 46 -3.04 -8.43 0.70
CA ALA A 46 -2.15 -8.43 1.87
C ALA A 46 -2.89 -8.85 3.14
N GLN A 47 -4.11 -8.35 3.35
CA GLN A 47 -4.96 -8.76 4.47
C GLN A 47 -5.28 -10.26 4.41
N SER A 48 -5.71 -10.77 3.24
CA SER A 48 -5.98 -12.21 3.07
C SER A 48 -4.76 -13.06 3.39
N TRP A 49 -3.58 -12.68 2.90
CA TRP A 49 -2.34 -13.42 3.19
C TRP A 49 -1.94 -13.35 4.66
N GLN A 50 -2.20 -12.23 5.33
CA GLN A 50 -1.97 -12.11 6.77
C GLN A 50 -2.89 -13.07 7.54
N GLU A 51 -4.16 -13.14 7.20
CA GLU A 51 -5.14 -14.05 7.82
C GLU A 51 -4.75 -15.52 7.59
N ASP A 52 -4.35 -15.87 6.37
CA ASP A 52 -3.85 -17.21 6.03
C ASP A 52 -2.59 -17.56 6.83
N ALA A 53 -1.62 -16.64 6.91
CA ALA A 53 -0.37 -16.86 7.64
C ALA A 53 -0.61 -17.07 9.14
N MET A 54 -1.55 -16.32 9.74
CA MET A 54 -1.93 -16.48 11.14
C MET A 54 -2.63 -17.81 11.40
N THR A 55 -3.51 -18.24 10.49
CA THR A 55 -4.17 -19.55 10.54
C THR A 55 -3.14 -20.68 10.50
N LEU A 56 -2.23 -20.64 9.51
CA LEU A 56 -1.17 -21.63 9.36
C LEU A 56 -0.23 -21.68 10.57
N GLN A 57 0.07 -20.51 11.16
CA GLN A 57 0.89 -20.42 12.36
C GLN A 57 0.22 -21.09 13.56
N GLN A 58 -1.10 -20.91 13.71
CA GLN A 58 -1.88 -21.55 14.76
C GLN A 58 -1.91 -23.07 14.55
N ASP A 59 -2.22 -23.54 13.34
CA ASP A 59 -2.23 -24.96 13.00
C ASP A 59 -0.87 -25.62 13.30
N LEU A 60 0.23 -24.92 12.98
CA LEU A 60 1.58 -25.41 13.27
C LEU A 60 1.87 -25.48 14.77
N CYS A 61 1.42 -24.50 15.56
CA CYS A 61 1.56 -24.53 17.02
C CYS A 61 0.78 -25.71 17.61
N GLU A 62 -0.45 -25.94 17.15
CA GLU A 62 -1.29 -27.06 17.59
C GLU A 62 -0.66 -28.43 17.25
N ALA A 63 -0.14 -28.57 16.03
CA ALA A 63 0.50 -29.81 15.58
C ALA A 63 1.81 -30.13 16.32
N THR A 64 2.55 -29.10 16.74
CA THR A 64 3.87 -29.26 17.40
C THR A 64 3.83 -29.10 18.91
N GLY A 65 2.69 -28.68 19.48
CA GLY A 65 2.55 -28.31 20.89
C GLY A 65 3.32 -27.05 21.27
N GLY A 66 3.78 -26.25 20.31
CA GLY A 66 4.53 -25.01 20.53
C GLY A 66 3.63 -23.79 20.78
N ARG A 67 4.25 -22.62 20.90
CA ARG A 67 3.58 -21.31 21.02
C ARG A 67 3.95 -20.39 19.86
N PRO A 68 3.03 -19.52 19.41
CA PRO A 68 3.35 -18.58 18.35
C PRO A 68 4.34 -17.52 18.84
N GLY A 69 5.25 -17.11 17.97
CA GLY A 69 6.23 -16.07 18.21
C GLY A 69 6.49 -15.24 16.95
N LEU A 70 7.05 -14.05 17.16
CA LEU A 70 7.45 -13.13 16.10
C LEU A 70 8.91 -12.72 16.35
N THR A 71 9.75 -12.83 15.32
CA THR A 71 11.14 -12.33 15.42
C THR A 71 11.16 -10.80 15.34
N VAL A 72 12.31 -10.19 15.69
CA VAL A 72 12.51 -8.73 15.57
C VAL A 72 12.33 -8.25 14.13
N ASP A 73 12.67 -9.10 13.16
CA ASP A 73 12.50 -8.83 11.72
C ASP A 73 11.08 -9.12 11.22
N GLY A 74 10.15 -9.50 12.10
CA GLY A 74 8.74 -9.72 11.76
C GLY A 74 8.43 -11.10 11.19
N CYS A 75 9.30 -12.10 11.33
CA CYS A 75 9.03 -13.46 10.87
C CYS A 75 8.22 -14.24 11.91
N LEU A 76 7.18 -14.96 11.45
CA LEU A 76 6.42 -15.89 12.28
C LEU A 76 7.27 -17.13 12.59
N VAL A 77 7.31 -17.53 13.87
CA VAL A 77 8.07 -18.69 14.35
C VAL A 77 7.27 -19.44 15.41
N VAL A 78 7.51 -20.75 15.54
CA VAL A 78 6.96 -21.53 16.65
C VAL A 78 8.02 -21.72 17.72
N VAL A 79 7.72 -21.26 18.94
CA VAL A 79 8.56 -21.44 20.12
C VAL A 79 8.21 -22.77 20.78
N PRO A 80 9.15 -23.69 20.98
CA PRO A 80 8.89 -24.96 21.65
C PRO A 80 8.36 -24.75 23.08
N SER A 81 7.32 -25.50 23.44
CA SER A 81 6.80 -25.50 24.82
C SER A 81 7.62 -26.44 25.70
N GLY A 82 8.84 -26.05 26.08
CA GLY A 82 9.74 -26.89 26.88
C GLY A 82 10.80 -26.14 27.69
N GLU A 83 10.56 -26.10 29.01
CA GLU A 83 11.40 -25.73 30.18
C GLU A 83 11.90 -24.29 30.40
N ALA A 84 11.72 -23.86 31.65
CA ALA A 84 12.11 -22.57 32.21
C ALA A 84 13.57 -22.20 31.91
N PRO A 85 13.91 -20.89 31.83
CA PRO A 85 15.32 -20.51 31.77
C PRO A 85 15.99 -21.03 33.05
N SER A 86 16.91 -21.99 32.89
CA SER A 86 17.84 -22.33 33.94
C SER A 86 18.57 -21.05 34.33
N GLU A 87 18.42 -20.65 35.59
CA GLU A 87 19.19 -19.55 36.16
C GLU A 87 20.68 -19.84 35.91
N VAL A 88 21.31 -19.03 35.06
CA VAL A 88 22.77 -18.95 34.99
C VAL A 88 23.21 -18.28 36.28
N ARG A 89 23.50 -19.07 37.31
CA ARG A 89 24.21 -18.60 38.51
C ARG A 89 25.69 -18.43 38.16
N ALA A 90 26.17 -17.20 38.35
CA ALA A 90 27.59 -16.84 38.36
C ALA A 90 28.31 -17.44 39.58
#